data_AF-A0AAE0WD34-F1
#
_entry.id   AF-A0AAE0WD34-F1
#
_cell.length_a   1.000
_cell.length_b   1.000
_cell.length_c   1.000
_cell.angle_alpha   90.00
_cell.angle_beta   90.00
_cell.angle_gamma   90.00
#
_symmetry.space_group_name_H-M   'P 1'
#
loop_
_entity.id
_entity.type
_entity.pdbx_description
1 polymer ?
#
loop_
_entity_poly.entity_id
_entity_poly.type
_entity_poly.pdbx_seq_one_letter_code
_entity_poly.pdbx_strand_id
1 'polypeptide(L)'
;MRSQSPDWPRGDVWAVNTLDRATKLGQNVYERALSRKIEWPKPLSEQKKCSHFEDPMVYTSIDDAFATVLQCMSQTTRQCKRYYGSHDKNLESTHDQLHCRRFHTPHYTAVQRKNPLLHAEDVHIVVSPGTYAVTTGVWGKTDQQTHVVHVNEGQTANLDFVL
;
A
#
# COMPACT_ATOMS: atom_id res chain seq x y z
N MET A 1 31.81 12.82 -44.12
CA MET A 1 30.89 13.25 -43.05
C MET A 1 31.42 12.69 -41.73
N ARG A 2 32.01 13.53 -40.88
CA ARG A 2 32.66 13.12 -39.62
C ARG A 2 31.62 13.34 -38.50
N SER A 3 31.19 12.25 -37.85
CA SER A 3 30.23 12.31 -36.75
C SER A 3 30.84 13.03 -35.55
N GLN A 4 30.17 14.06 -35.07
CA GLN A 4 30.52 14.72 -33.80
C GLN A 4 29.96 13.88 -32.66
N SER A 5 30.84 13.38 -31.80
CA SER A 5 30.48 12.72 -30.54
C SER A 5 30.12 13.79 -29.49
N PRO A 6 29.20 13.52 -28.54
CA PRO A 6 28.85 14.47 -27.50
C PRO A 6 30.00 14.66 -26.53
N ASP A 7 30.36 15.91 -26.26
CA ASP A 7 31.39 16.31 -25.30
C ASP A 7 30.85 16.10 -23.88
N TRP A 8 31.10 14.93 -23.28
CA TRP A 8 30.72 14.65 -21.90
C TRP A 8 31.67 15.37 -20.94
N PRO A 9 31.19 16.12 -19.93
CA PRO A 9 32.07 16.78 -18.97
C PRO A 9 32.97 15.75 -18.30
N ARG A 10 34.28 16.03 -18.20
CA ARG A 10 35.24 15.22 -17.43
C ARG A 10 34.61 14.84 -16.08
N GLY A 11 34.67 13.56 -15.71
CA GLY A 11 33.96 12.99 -14.54
C GLY A 11 34.15 13.77 -13.23
N ASP A 12 35.28 14.46 -13.08
CA ASP A 12 35.59 15.32 -11.94
C ASP A 12 34.63 16.52 -11.82
N VAL A 13 34.21 17.11 -12.93
CA VAL A 13 33.31 18.28 -12.95
C VAL A 13 31.90 17.88 -12.52
N TRP A 14 31.44 16.70 -12.92
CA TRP A 14 30.14 16.18 -12.51
C TRP A 14 30.11 15.87 -11.00
N ALA A 15 31.17 15.26 -10.48
CA ALA A 15 31.28 14.93 -9.06
C ALA A 15 31.27 16.19 -8.18
N VAL A 16 32.06 17.21 -8.57
CA VAL A 16 32.12 18.49 -7.84
C VAL A 16 30.78 19.22 -7.86
N ASN A 17 30.11 19.27 -9.02
CA ASN A 17 28.80 19.93 -9.13
C ASN A 17 27.70 19.21 -8.33
N THR A 18 27.77 17.87 -8.26
CA THR A 18 26.82 17.06 -7.50
C THR A 18 27.02 17.25 -5.99
N LEU A 19 28.28 17.26 -5.54
CA LEU A 19 28.63 17.51 -4.14
C LEU A 19 28.24 18.93 -3.70
N ASP A 20 28.55 19.94 -4.51
CA ASP A 20 28.18 21.34 -4.22
C ASP A 20 26.64 21.51 -4.12
N ARG A 21 25.88 20.89 -5.02
CA ARG A 21 24.42 20.90 -4.96
C ARG A 21 23.90 20.21 -3.70
N ALA A 22 24.46 19.04 -3.34
CA ALA A 22 24.06 18.30 -2.15
C ALA A 22 24.34 19.11 -0.87
N THR A 23 25.50 19.75 -0.77
CA THR A 23 25.85 20.61 0.37
C THR A 23 24.90 21.80 0.49
N LYS A 24 24.60 22.48 -0.61
CA LYS A 24 23.65 23.61 -0.62
C LYS A 24 22.24 23.19 -0.19
N LEU A 25 21.78 22.04 -0.67
CA LEU A 25 20.46 21.50 -0.28
C LEU A 25 20.44 21.11 1.21
N GLY A 26 21.49 20.45 1.70
CA GLY A 26 21.62 20.10 3.12
C GLY A 26 21.57 21.32 4.03
N GLN A 27 22.28 22.39 3.65
CA GLN A 27 22.29 23.64 4.40
C GLN A 27 20.91 24.32 4.40
N ASN A 28 20.23 24.38 3.25
CA ASN A 28 18.87 24.92 3.17
C ASN A 28 17.87 24.13 4.03
N VAL A 29 17.99 22.79 4.07
CA VAL A 29 17.13 21.95 4.91
C VAL A 29 17.39 22.21 6.40
N TYR A 30 18.67 22.35 6.78
CA TYR A 30 19.06 22.66 8.16
C TYR A 30 18.52 24.01 8.61
N GLU A 31 18.70 25.07 7.83
CA GLU A 31 18.18 26.40 8.13
C GLU A 31 16.65 26.40 8.21
N ARG A 32 15.99 25.69 7.29
CA ARG A 32 14.53 25.51 7.34
C ARG A 32 14.09 24.77 8.59
N ALA A 33 14.81 23.75 9.03
CA ALA A 33 14.49 23.01 10.25
C ALA A 33 14.66 23.88 11.50
N LEU A 34 15.74 24.65 11.59
CA LEU A 34 15.96 25.61 12.69
C LEU A 34 14.87 26.69 12.76
N SER A 35 14.39 27.17 11.60
CA SER A 35 13.33 28.18 11.56
C SER A 35 11.97 27.67 12.05
N ARG A 36 11.77 26.34 12.04
CA ARG A 36 10.56 25.72 12.57
C ARG A 36 10.71 25.57 14.08
N LYS A 37 10.22 26.55 14.83
CA LYS A 37 9.86 26.34 16.23
C LYS A 37 8.70 25.34 16.26
N ILE A 38 9.01 24.06 16.35
CA ILE A 38 8.00 23.01 16.53
C ILE A 38 7.67 22.98 18.02
N GLU A 39 6.57 23.64 18.39
CA GLU A 39 5.94 23.43 19.67
C GLU A 39 5.21 22.08 19.61
N TRP A 40 5.85 21.07 20.19
CA TRP A 40 5.20 19.79 20.38
C TRP A 40 4.03 19.97 21.36
N PRO A 41 2.84 19.42 21.07
CA PRO A 41 1.75 19.39 22.02
C PRO A 41 2.26 18.71 23.30
N LYS A 42 2.20 19.43 24.42
CA LYS A 42 2.52 18.81 25.71
C LYS A 42 1.53 17.67 25.93
N PRO A 43 1.99 16.49 26.38
CA PRO A 43 1.07 15.41 26.72
C PRO A 43 0.05 15.95 27.73
N LEU A 44 -1.24 15.70 27.48
CA LEU A 44 -2.35 16.14 28.32
C LEU A 44 -2.27 15.46 29.69
N SER A 45 -1.42 15.99 30.55
CA SER A 45 -1.47 15.86 31.98
C SER A 45 -1.46 17.27 32.53
N GLU A 46 -2.60 17.96 32.38
CA GLU A 46 -3.16 18.95 33.30
C GLU A 46 -4.20 19.79 32.57
N GLN A 47 -5.44 19.58 32.99
CA GLN A 47 -6.66 20.16 32.44
C GLN A 47 -6.70 21.68 32.55
N LYS A 48 -7.23 22.33 31.51
CA LYS A 48 -8.20 23.40 31.72
C LYS A 48 -9.44 23.05 30.91
N LYS A 49 -10.47 22.54 31.60
CA LYS A 49 -11.83 22.37 31.05
C LYS A 49 -12.31 23.74 30.58
N CYS A 50 -12.18 24.02 29.28
CA CYS A 50 -12.96 25.06 28.63
C CYS A 50 -14.20 24.38 28.05
N SER A 51 -15.34 24.75 28.63
CA SER A 51 -16.68 24.36 28.20
C SER A 51 -16.98 24.99 26.83
N HIS A 52 -16.72 24.28 25.74
CA HIS A 52 -17.40 24.56 24.47
C HIS A 52 -17.42 23.30 23.61
N PHE A 53 -18.64 22.77 23.37
CA PHE A 53 -19.02 21.74 22.39
C PHE A 53 -17.86 21.11 21.59
N GLU A 54 -17.24 20.08 22.15
CA GLU A 54 -16.54 19.10 21.32
C GLU A 54 -17.46 17.89 21.23
N ASP A 55 -17.91 17.61 20.01
CA ASP A 55 -18.46 16.32 19.62
C ASP A 55 -17.61 15.22 20.26
N PRO A 56 -18.20 14.13 20.79
CA PRO A 56 -17.44 13.07 21.41
C PRO A 56 -16.38 12.62 20.41
N MET A 57 -15.12 12.90 20.75
CA MET A 57 -13.96 12.48 20.00
C MET A 57 -13.84 10.97 20.19
N VAL A 58 -14.71 10.24 19.51
CA VAL A 58 -14.62 8.79 19.35
C VAL A 58 -13.35 8.62 18.55
N TYR A 59 -12.29 8.20 19.22
CA TYR A 59 -11.12 7.68 18.55
C TYR A 59 -11.61 6.55 17.65
N THR A 60 -11.80 6.84 16.37
CA THR A 60 -12.07 5.84 15.35
C THR A 60 -10.91 4.87 15.44
N SER A 61 -11.20 3.57 15.51
CA SER A 61 -10.15 2.57 15.62
C SER A 61 -9.14 2.74 14.47
N ILE A 62 -7.93 2.24 14.64
CA ILE A 62 -6.92 2.26 13.56
C ILE A 62 -7.51 1.61 12.29
N ASP A 63 -8.33 0.58 12.45
CA ASP A 63 -9.05 -0.07 11.36
C ASP A 63 -10.07 0.85 10.68
N ASP A 64 -10.81 1.67 11.42
CA ASP A 64 -11.74 2.66 10.85
C ASP A 64 -11.02 3.73 10.03
N ALA A 65 -9.83 4.15 10.48
CA ALA A 65 -9.01 5.11 9.74
C ALA A 65 -8.56 4.50 8.39
N PHE A 66 -8.07 3.26 8.40
CA PHE A 66 -7.71 2.55 7.17
C PHE A 66 -8.93 2.29 6.27
N ALA A 67 -10.07 1.91 6.85
CA ALA A 67 -11.32 1.73 6.12
C ALA A 67 -11.75 3.03 5.42
N THR A 68 -11.62 4.18 6.08
CA THR A 68 -11.94 5.49 5.51
C THR A 68 -11.02 5.84 4.34
N VAL A 69 -9.71 5.59 4.47
CA VAL A 69 -8.75 5.82 3.38
C VAL A 69 -9.06 4.89 2.20
N LEU A 70 -9.27 3.60 2.45
CA LEU A 70 -9.65 2.62 1.43
C LEU A 70 -10.94 3.02 0.72
N GLN A 71 -11.95 3.46 1.47
CA GLN A 71 -13.21 3.95 0.93
C GLN A 71 -12.98 5.17 0.04
N CYS A 72 -12.22 6.16 0.49
CA CYS A 72 -11.89 7.35 -0.31
C CYS A 72 -11.16 6.98 -1.61
N MET A 73 -10.15 6.10 -1.53
CA MET A 73 -9.42 5.61 -2.70
C MET A 73 -10.33 4.85 -3.67
N SER A 74 -11.25 4.03 -3.16
CA SER A 74 -12.22 3.29 -3.99
C SER A 74 -13.19 4.23 -4.71
N GLN A 75 -13.69 5.24 -4.00
CA GLN A 75 -14.63 6.21 -4.53
C GLN A 75 -13.96 7.06 -5.61
N THR A 76 -12.80 7.64 -5.31
CA THR A 76 -12.02 8.45 -6.27
C THR A 76 -11.68 7.66 -7.54
N THR A 77 -11.23 6.41 -7.40
CA THR A 77 -10.98 5.53 -8.56
C THR A 77 -12.24 5.30 -9.40
N ARG A 78 -13.39 5.08 -8.76
CA ARG A 78 -14.66 4.89 -9.45
C ARG A 78 -15.12 6.16 -10.19
N GLN A 79 -14.96 7.32 -9.55
CA GLN A 79 -15.32 8.60 -10.19
C GLN A 79 -14.39 8.91 -11.36
N CYS A 80 -13.10 8.63 -11.23
CA CYS A 80 -12.13 8.74 -12.32
C CYS A 80 -12.55 7.90 -13.53
N LYS A 81 -12.89 6.62 -13.31
CA LYS A 81 -13.39 5.73 -14.36
C LYS A 81 -14.68 6.24 -15.01
N ARG A 82 -15.61 6.78 -14.21
CA ARG A 82 -16.86 7.34 -14.74
C ARG A 82 -16.59 8.56 -15.61
N TYR A 83 -15.81 9.50 -15.11
CA TYR A 83 -15.46 10.73 -15.81
C TYR A 83 -14.88 10.42 -17.18
N TYR A 84 -13.78 9.65 -17.25
CA TYR A 84 -13.13 9.31 -18.52
C TYR A 84 -13.91 8.30 -19.36
N GLY A 85 -14.81 7.51 -18.77
CA GLY A 85 -15.71 6.64 -19.51
C GLY A 85 -16.85 7.38 -20.23
N SER A 86 -17.29 8.52 -19.68
CA SER A 86 -18.32 9.38 -20.26
C SER A 86 -17.78 10.58 -21.05
N HIS A 87 -16.45 10.77 -21.06
CA HIS A 87 -15.82 11.93 -21.70
C HIS A 87 -15.76 11.78 -23.22
N ASP A 88 -15.91 12.88 -23.94
CA ASP A 88 -15.75 12.90 -25.40
C ASP A 88 -14.26 12.80 -25.75
N LYS A 89 -13.89 11.76 -26.50
CA LYS A 89 -12.51 11.49 -26.92
C LYS A 89 -11.92 12.60 -27.78
N ASN A 90 -12.75 13.43 -28.40
CA ASN A 90 -12.31 14.55 -29.23
C ASN A 90 -11.82 15.76 -28.41
N LEU A 91 -12.11 15.81 -27.11
CA LEU A 91 -11.70 16.89 -26.20
C LEU A 91 -10.59 16.46 -25.23
N GLU A 92 -10.06 15.25 -25.37
CA GLU A 92 -9.05 14.72 -24.45
C GLU A 92 -7.72 15.47 -24.58
N SER A 93 -7.27 16.04 -23.46
CA SER A 93 -5.92 16.59 -23.35
C SER A 93 -4.87 15.47 -23.45
N THR A 94 -3.65 15.82 -23.86
CA THR A 94 -2.52 14.88 -23.85
C THR A 94 -2.27 14.28 -22.46
N HIS A 95 -2.56 15.05 -21.40
CA HIS A 95 -2.48 14.58 -20.02
C HIS A 95 -3.55 13.51 -19.69
N ASP A 96 -4.76 13.67 -20.22
CA ASP A 96 -5.89 12.74 -20.01
C ASP A 96 -5.63 11.40 -20.69
N GLN A 97 -5.06 11.46 -21.90
CA GLN A 97 -4.62 10.28 -22.63
C GLN A 97 -3.53 9.51 -21.87
N LEU A 98 -2.53 10.21 -21.33
CA LEU A 98 -1.47 9.59 -20.52
C LEU A 98 -2.02 8.99 -19.22
N HIS A 99 -2.92 9.69 -18.55
CA HIS A 99 -3.63 9.18 -17.37
C HIS A 99 -4.35 7.86 -17.70
N CYS A 100 -5.19 7.85 -18.75
CA CYS A 100 -5.98 6.68 -19.13
C CYS A 100 -5.08 5.49 -19.49
N ARG A 101 -4.00 5.73 -20.24
CA ARG A 101 -3.01 4.68 -20.58
C ARG A 101 -2.32 4.11 -19.35
N ARG A 102 -2.15 4.88 -18.28
CA ARG A 102 -1.47 4.41 -17.07
C ARG A 102 -2.40 3.68 -16.12
N PHE A 103 -3.60 4.23 -15.86
CA PHE A 103 -4.47 3.78 -14.77
C PHE A 103 -5.73 3.04 -15.23
N HIS A 104 -6.11 3.16 -16.50
CA HIS A 104 -7.28 2.49 -17.07
C HIS A 104 -6.91 1.41 -18.09
N THR A 105 -5.66 0.96 -18.12
CA THR A 105 -5.30 -0.24 -18.87
C THR A 105 -5.94 -1.49 -18.25
N PRO A 106 -6.37 -2.45 -19.08
CA PRO A 106 -6.96 -3.71 -18.60
C PRO A 106 -6.06 -4.44 -17.59
N HIS A 107 -4.73 -4.33 -17.73
CA HIS A 107 -3.77 -4.95 -16.82
C HIS A 107 -3.59 -4.24 -15.47
N TYR A 108 -3.85 -2.94 -15.37
CA TYR A 108 -3.75 -2.20 -14.10
C TYR A 108 -5.00 -2.39 -13.22
N THR A 109 -6.16 -2.45 -13.86
CA THR A 109 -7.46 -2.70 -13.19
C THR A 109 -7.75 -4.18 -12.98
N ALA A 110 -7.00 -5.08 -13.62
CA ALA A 110 -7.00 -6.48 -13.26
C ALA A 110 -6.48 -6.58 -11.82
N VAL A 111 -7.38 -6.90 -10.89
CA VAL A 111 -7.01 -7.44 -9.59
C VAL A 111 -6.01 -8.54 -9.90
N GLN A 112 -4.73 -8.31 -9.59
CA GLN A 112 -3.71 -9.33 -9.66
C GLN A 112 -4.14 -10.37 -8.64
N ARG A 113 -4.94 -11.35 -9.07
CA ARG A 113 -5.21 -12.59 -8.34
C ARG A 113 -3.96 -13.45 -8.42
N LYS A 114 -2.78 -12.86 -8.16
CA LYS A 114 -1.61 -13.65 -7.84
C LYS A 114 -1.92 -14.24 -6.48
N ASN A 115 -2.13 -15.55 -6.47
CA ASN A 115 -2.30 -16.30 -5.25
C ASN A 115 -1.06 -16.05 -4.38
N PRO A 116 -1.17 -15.38 -3.21
CA PRO A 116 -0.03 -15.16 -2.33
C PRO A 116 0.56 -16.48 -1.80
N LEU A 117 -0.18 -17.59 -1.95
CA LEU A 117 0.24 -18.96 -1.60
C LEU A 117 0.93 -19.69 -2.77
N LEU A 118 1.45 -18.99 -3.79
CA LEU A 118 2.23 -19.60 -4.88
C LEU A 118 3.54 -20.26 -4.42
N HIS A 119 3.94 -20.04 -3.17
CA HIS A 119 4.98 -20.84 -2.52
C HIS A 119 4.29 -22.04 -1.88
N ALA A 120 4.36 -23.17 -2.56
CA ALA A 120 3.98 -24.46 -2.00
C ALA A 120 4.89 -24.72 -0.79
N GLU A 121 4.39 -24.46 0.40
CA GLU A 121 5.00 -24.82 1.67
C GLU A 121 3.97 -25.64 2.45
N ASP A 122 4.41 -26.77 2.99
CA ASP A 122 3.61 -27.58 3.91
C ASP A 122 3.21 -26.71 5.11
N VAL A 123 1.91 -26.69 5.45
CA VAL A 123 1.40 -25.85 6.53
C VAL A 123 1.39 -26.66 7.83
N HIS A 124 2.22 -26.25 8.80
CA HIS A 124 2.24 -26.83 10.14
C HIS A 124 1.50 -25.93 11.13
N ILE A 125 0.52 -26.52 11.84
CA ILE A 125 -0.29 -25.81 12.85
C ILE A 125 -0.23 -26.61 14.15
N VAL A 126 0.11 -25.95 15.26
CA VAL A 126 0.07 -26.52 16.61
C VAL A 126 -1.24 -26.14 17.26
N VAL A 127 -1.95 -27.15 17.79
CA VAL A 127 -3.26 -26.99 18.42
C VAL A 127 -3.28 -27.69 19.77
N SER A 128 -4.21 -27.30 20.64
CA SER A 128 -4.49 -28.04 21.87
C SER A 128 -5.11 -29.42 21.54
N PRO A 129 -5.12 -30.38 22.48
CA PRO A 129 -5.82 -31.64 22.26
C PRO A 129 -7.32 -31.41 22.02
N GLY A 130 -7.89 -32.04 21.00
CA GLY A 130 -9.29 -31.82 20.62
C GLY A 130 -9.64 -32.35 19.23
N THR A 131 -10.89 -32.10 18.83
CA THR A 131 -11.41 -32.43 17.50
C THR A 131 -11.48 -31.19 16.63
N TYR A 132 -10.87 -31.24 15.45
CA TYR A 132 -10.73 -30.12 14.52
C TYR A 132 -11.30 -30.47 13.15
N ALA A 133 -11.94 -29.51 12.50
CA ALA A 133 -12.33 -29.59 11.10
C ALA A 133 -11.38 -28.74 10.26
N VAL A 134 -10.56 -29.37 9.44
CA VAL A 134 -9.60 -28.72 8.56
C VAL A 134 -10.19 -28.66 7.16
N THR A 135 -10.37 -27.44 6.64
CA THR A 135 -10.94 -27.21 5.30
C THR A 135 -9.90 -26.56 4.40
N THR A 136 -9.73 -27.10 3.20
CA THR A 136 -8.88 -26.54 2.15
C THR A 136 -9.69 -26.27 0.90
N GLY A 137 -9.22 -25.37 0.04
CA GLY A 137 -9.89 -25.04 -1.21
C GLY A 137 -8.94 -24.36 -2.18
N VAL A 138 -9.21 -24.49 -3.48
CA VAL A 138 -8.39 -23.85 -4.51
C VAL A 138 -8.82 -22.39 -4.66
N TRP A 139 -7.85 -21.48 -4.59
CA TRP A 139 -8.10 -20.06 -4.77
C TRP A 139 -8.84 -19.78 -6.09
N GLY A 140 -10.03 -19.18 -5.99
CA GLY A 140 -10.85 -18.82 -7.16
C GLY A 140 -11.76 -19.92 -7.70
N LYS A 141 -11.78 -21.11 -7.09
CA LYS A 141 -12.79 -22.15 -7.33
C LYS A 141 -13.73 -22.28 -6.13
N THR A 142 -14.89 -22.89 -6.36
CA THR A 142 -15.86 -23.23 -5.31
C THR A 142 -15.58 -24.57 -4.65
N ASP A 143 -14.65 -25.35 -5.19
CA ASP A 143 -14.32 -26.68 -4.69
C ASP A 143 -13.55 -26.56 -3.36
N GLN A 144 -14.06 -27.25 -2.35
CA GLN A 144 -13.51 -27.32 -1.01
C GLN A 144 -13.48 -28.77 -0.53
N GLN A 145 -12.45 -29.13 0.23
CA GLN A 145 -12.31 -30.43 0.87
C GLN A 145 -12.16 -30.22 2.38
N THR A 146 -12.99 -30.89 3.17
CA THR A 146 -12.95 -30.82 4.65
C THR A 146 -12.63 -32.19 5.23
N HIS A 147 -11.66 -32.23 6.14
CA HIS A 147 -11.31 -33.42 6.94
C HIS A 147 -11.50 -33.12 8.42
N VAL A 148 -12.12 -34.05 9.15
CA VAL A 148 -12.26 -33.97 10.61
C VAL A 148 -11.24 -34.88 11.26
N VAL A 149 -10.46 -34.32 12.17
CA VAL A 149 -9.33 -35.01 12.81
C VAL A 149 -9.41 -34.81 14.31
N HIS A 150 -9.17 -35.89 15.05
CA HIS A 150 -9.00 -35.85 16.49
C HIS A 150 -7.51 -35.93 16.83
N VAL A 151 -7.01 -34.95 17.59
CA VAL A 151 -5.60 -34.81 17.96
C VAL A 151 -5.45 -34.96 19.46
N ASN A 152 -4.70 -35.98 19.90
CA ASN A 152 -4.35 -36.17 21.30
C ASN A 152 -3.07 -35.40 21.67
N GLU A 153 -2.78 -35.29 22.97
CA GLU A 153 -1.56 -34.65 23.45
C GLU A 153 -0.30 -35.34 22.89
N GLY A 154 0.61 -34.54 22.31
CA GLY A 154 1.85 -35.04 21.69
C GLY A 154 1.67 -35.75 20.34
N GLN A 155 0.43 -35.84 19.82
CA GLN A 155 0.15 -36.49 18.53
C GLN A 155 0.30 -35.49 17.37
N THR A 156 0.88 -35.97 16.26
CA THR A 156 0.90 -35.25 14.98
C THR A 156 -0.04 -35.93 14.00
N ALA A 157 -0.86 -35.15 13.30
CA ALA A 157 -1.71 -35.62 12.21
C ALA A 157 -1.29 -34.94 10.90
N ASN A 158 -0.91 -35.75 9.91
CA ASN A 158 -0.59 -35.28 8.56
C ASN A 158 -1.82 -35.42 7.67
N LEU A 159 -2.17 -34.35 6.96
CA LEU A 159 -3.34 -34.30 6.10
C LEU A 159 -2.92 -33.94 4.67
N ASP A 160 -3.20 -34.85 3.75
CA ASP A 160 -3.02 -34.64 2.33
C ASP A 160 -4.37 -34.30 1.69
N PHE A 161 -4.42 -33.19 0.98
CA PHE A 161 -5.61 -32.73 0.28
C PHE A 161 -5.39 -32.85 -1.23
N VAL A 162 -6.27 -33.59 -1.90
CA VAL A 162 -6.27 -33.74 -3.36
C VAL A 162 -7.40 -32.85 -3.88
N LEU A 163 -7.02 -31.64 -4.31
CA LEU A 163 -7.92 -30.58 -4.75
C LEU A 163 -7.95 -30.41 -6.28
#